data_AF-A0A357T5W5-F1
#
_entry.id   AF-A0A357T5W5-F1
#
_cell.length_a   1.000
_cell.length_b   1.000
_cell.length_c   1.000
_cell.angle_alpha   90.00
_cell.angle_beta   90.00
_cell.angle_gamma   90.00
#
_symmetry.space_group_name_H-M   'P 1'
#
loop_
_entity.id
_entity.type
_entity.pdbx_description
1 polymer ?
#
loop_
_entity_poly.entity_id
_entity_poly.type
_entity_poly.pdbx_seq_one_letter_code
_entity_poly.pdbx_strand_id
1 'polypeptide(L)'
;DIINKSHFLGAAYGMEKMMGRDHTPVRKVFDYAEEHFLTEVPLQYILTVTTTKGPETTINGLFIGRNRRLFEEAVLESQKQNLDLLERPLSKVVVYLD
;
A
#
# COMPACT_ATOMS: atom_id res chain seq x y z
N ASP A 1 10.08 18.03 -1.68
CA ASP A 1 9.81 18.17 -0.23
C ASP A 1 8.86 17.09 0.30
N ILE A 2 7.67 16.92 -0.27
CA ILE A 2 6.67 15.95 0.24
C ILE A 2 7.16 14.50 0.32
N ILE A 3 7.95 14.04 -0.66
CA ILE A 3 8.54 12.69 -0.67
C ILE A 3 9.45 12.48 0.55
N ASN A 4 10.39 13.38 0.81
CA ASN A 4 11.33 13.23 1.93
C ASN A 4 10.61 13.27 3.29
N LYS A 5 9.64 14.18 3.45
CA LYS A 5 8.88 14.34 4.69
C LYS A 5 7.97 13.15 4.96
N SER A 6 7.30 12.62 3.94
CA SER A 6 6.46 11.42 4.09
C SER A 6 7.30 10.18 4.38
N HIS A 7 8.49 10.04 3.77
CA HIS A 7 9.44 8.98 4.11
C HIS A 7 9.87 9.05 5.58
N PHE A 8 10.28 10.24 6.05
CA PHE A 8 10.65 10.42 7.45
C PHE A 8 9.49 10.08 8.39
N LEU A 9 8.26 10.53 8.08
CA LEU A 9 7.07 10.22 8.87
C LEU A 9 6.82 8.70 8.95
N GLY A 10 6.94 7.99 7.82
CA GLY A 10 6.82 6.53 7.77
C GLY A 10 7.89 5.83 8.61
N ALA A 11 9.14 6.28 8.52
CA ALA A 11 10.24 5.72 9.29
C ALA A 11 10.08 5.98 10.81
N ALA A 12 9.66 7.18 11.19
CA ALA A 12 9.41 7.54 12.59
C ALA A 12 8.22 6.78 13.19
N TYR A 13 7.21 6.43 12.38
CA TYR A 13 6.06 5.65 12.83
C TYR A 13 6.37 4.16 13.03
N GLY A 14 7.33 3.62 12.25
CA GLY A 14 7.80 2.24 12.34
C GLY A 14 7.19 1.33 11.27
N MET A 15 8.02 0.48 10.66
CA MET A 15 7.60 -0.41 9.56
C MET A 15 6.62 -1.48 10.04
N GLU A 16 6.82 -2.02 11.24
CA GLU A 16 5.98 -3.05 11.85
C GLU A 16 4.53 -2.58 12.10
N LYS A 17 4.32 -1.28 12.23
CA LYS A 17 2.99 -0.67 12.40
C LYS A 17 2.36 -0.23 11.08
N MET A 18 3.12 -0.20 10.00
CA MET A 18 2.73 0.40 8.73
C MET A 18 2.55 -0.62 7.62
N MET A 19 3.46 -1.61 7.53
CA MET A 19 3.51 -2.56 6.44
C MET A 19 2.22 -3.36 6.34
N GLY A 20 1.66 -3.43 5.12
CA GLY A 20 0.43 -4.18 4.83
C GLY A 20 -0.84 -3.62 5.48
N ARG A 21 -0.84 -2.39 6.01
CA ARG A 21 -2.02 -1.77 6.65
C ARG A 21 -2.52 -0.55 5.88
N ASP A 22 -3.83 -0.38 5.87
CA ASP A 22 -4.50 0.75 5.20
C ASP A 22 -4.23 2.09 5.93
N HIS A 23 -4.66 2.18 7.19
CA HIS A 23 -4.65 3.43 7.93
C HIS A 23 -3.29 3.75 8.55
N THR A 24 -2.45 4.43 7.78
CA THR A 24 -1.11 4.85 8.20
C THR A 24 -0.98 6.38 8.22
N PRO A 25 -0.08 6.97 9.03
CA PRO A 25 0.11 8.42 9.04
C PRO A 25 0.49 9.00 7.68
N VAL A 26 1.32 8.28 6.92
CA VAL A 26 1.69 8.67 5.55
C VAL A 26 0.46 8.69 4.63
N ARG A 27 -0.38 7.66 4.71
CA ARG A 27 -1.62 7.60 3.93
C ARG A 27 -2.57 8.75 4.27
N LYS A 28 -2.74 9.07 5.56
CA LYS A 28 -3.55 10.21 6.01
C LYS A 28 -3.08 11.55 5.45
N VAL A 29 -1.76 11.78 5.36
CA VAL A 29 -1.21 13.01 4.77
C VAL A 29 -1.58 13.11 3.29
N PHE A 30 -1.50 12.01 2.54
CA PHE A 30 -1.85 12.02 1.13
C PHE A 30 -3.36 12.12 0.91
N ASP A 31 -4.18 11.49 1.76
CA ASP A 31 -5.64 11.60 1.69
C ASP A 31 -6.09 13.04 1.97
N TYR A 32 -5.47 13.69 2.97
CA TYR A 32 -5.67 15.13 3.22
C TYR A 32 -5.30 15.97 2.00
N ALA A 33 -4.17 15.68 1.35
CA ALA A 33 -3.74 16.44 0.18
C ALA A 33 -4.69 16.26 -1.01
N GLU A 34 -5.20 15.04 -1.21
CA GLU A 34 -6.18 14.73 -2.23
C GLU A 34 -7.49 15.52 -2.02
N GLU A 35 -8.00 15.52 -0.79
CA GLU A 35 -9.25 16.20 -0.42
C GLU A 35 -9.16 17.73 -0.47
N HIS A 36 -7.99 18.31 -0.16
CA HIS A 36 -7.87 19.76 0.06
C HIS A 36 -7.14 20.52 -1.05
N PHE A 37 -6.27 19.85 -1.82
CA PHE A 37 -5.40 20.54 -2.78
C PHE A 37 -5.51 20.01 -4.20
N LEU A 38 -6.07 18.82 -4.41
CA LEU A 38 -6.07 18.18 -5.72
C LEU A 38 -7.46 18.12 -6.37
N THR A 39 -8.52 18.62 -5.72
CA THR A 39 -9.92 18.50 -6.21
C THR A 39 -10.10 18.96 -7.66
N GLU A 40 -9.47 20.10 -8.03
CA GLU A 40 -9.56 20.71 -9.36
C GLU A 40 -8.68 20.03 -10.42
N VAL A 41 -7.76 19.15 -10.00
CA VAL A 41 -6.94 18.38 -10.92
C VAL A 41 -7.74 17.17 -11.39
N PRO A 42 -7.87 16.92 -12.71
CA PRO A 42 -8.65 15.80 -13.24
C PRO A 42 -7.89 14.47 -13.09
N LEU A 43 -7.61 14.06 -11.86
CA LEU A 43 -6.88 12.84 -11.51
C LEU A 43 -7.79 11.61 -11.61
N GLN A 44 -7.19 10.51 -12.05
CA GLN A 44 -7.75 9.17 -11.94
C GLN A 44 -6.68 8.22 -11.42
N TYR A 45 -7.07 7.35 -10.48
CA TYR A 45 -6.19 6.29 -10.00
C TYR A 45 -6.53 4.98 -10.66
N ILE A 46 -5.49 4.25 -11.04
CA ILE A 46 -5.55 2.88 -11.54
C ILE A 46 -4.71 2.07 -10.57
N LEU A 47 -5.38 1.28 -9.74
CA LEU A 47 -4.76 0.48 -8.69
C LEU A 47 -4.77 -0.98 -9.15
N THR A 48 -3.58 -1.54 -9.38
CA THR A 48 -3.41 -2.95 -9.75
C THR A 48 -2.89 -3.74 -8.56
N VAL A 49 -3.65 -4.75 -8.14
CA VAL A 49 -3.18 -5.76 -7.20
C VAL A 49 -2.57 -6.89 -8.01
N THR A 50 -1.31 -7.20 -7.74
CA THR A 50 -0.56 -8.21 -8.48
C THR A 50 0.09 -9.21 -7.53
N THR A 51 0.42 -10.38 -8.08
CA THR A 51 1.35 -11.34 -7.48
C THR A 51 2.39 -11.71 -8.53
N THR A 52 3.63 -11.92 -8.08
CA THR A 52 4.74 -12.31 -8.96
C THR A 52 5.25 -13.69 -8.56
N LYS A 53 5.41 -14.58 -9.53
CA LYS A 53 5.98 -15.93 -9.36
C LYS A 53 7.07 -16.13 -10.42
N GLY A 54 8.33 -16.05 -9.99
CA GLY A 54 9.46 -16.04 -10.92
C GLY A 54 9.36 -14.85 -11.90
N PRO A 55 9.47 -15.07 -13.23
CA PRO A 55 9.37 -13.99 -14.21
C PRO A 55 7.92 -13.55 -14.50
N GLU A 56 6.92 -14.28 -14.02
CA GLU A 56 5.52 -14.03 -14.34
C GLU A 56 4.84 -13.15 -13.29
N THR A 57 4.19 -12.07 -13.74
CA THR A 57 3.36 -11.20 -12.90
C THR A 57 1.92 -11.26 -13.38
N THR A 58 1.01 -11.58 -12.46
CA THR A 58 -0.42 -11.68 -12.72
C THR A 58 -1.15 -10.54 -12.02
N ILE A 59 -2.13 -9.95 -12.72
CA ILE A 59 -3.08 -9.00 -12.12
C ILE A 59 -4.20 -9.80 -11.46
N ASN A 60 -4.33 -9.66 -10.14
CA ASN A 60 -5.37 -10.29 -9.32
C ASN A 60 -6.57 -9.34 -9.10
N GLY A 61 -6.35 -8.03 -9.21
CA GLY A 61 -7.41 -7.03 -9.08
C GLY A 61 -7.07 -5.73 -9.79
N LEU A 62 -8.10 -5.08 -10.34
CA LEU A 62 -8.01 -3.79 -11.03
C LEU A 62 -9.10 -2.87 -10.50
N PHE A 63 -8.70 -1.80 -9.82
CA PHE A 63 -9.62 -0.83 -9.22
C PHE A 63 -9.33 0.54 -9.83
N ILE A 64 -10.32 1.09 -10.53
CA ILE A 64 -10.16 2.32 -11.32
C ILE A 64 -11.13 3.37 -10.83
N GLY A 65 -10.59 4.53 -10.49
CA GLY A 65 -11.37 5.69 -10.11
C GLY A 65 -10.71 6.51 -9.01
N ARG A 66 -11.36 7.61 -8.66
CA ARG A 66 -10.84 8.57 -7.69
C ARG A 66 -11.30 8.33 -6.24
N ASN A 67 -12.35 7.51 -6.07
CA ASN A 67 -12.95 7.30 -4.77
C ASN A 67 -12.00 6.52 -3.85
N ARG A 68 -11.79 7.03 -2.62
CA ARG A 68 -10.95 6.42 -1.59
C ARG A 68 -11.32 4.96 -1.26
N ARG A 69 -12.60 4.60 -1.39
CA ARG A 69 -13.10 3.23 -1.23
C ARG A 69 -12.44 2.24 -2.20
N LEU A 70 -12.10 2.65 -3.42
CA LEU A 70 -11.41 1.78 -4.38
C LEU A 70 -10.00 1.41 -3.89
N PHE A 71 -9.35 2.32 -3.16
CA PHE A 71 -8.08 2.03 -2.50
C PHE A 71 -8.27 1.04 -1.34
N GLU A 72 -9.30 1.20 -0.50
CA GLU A 72 -9.63 0.23 0.54
C GLU A 72 -9.86 -1.18 -0.03
N GLU A 73 -10.64 -1.29 -1.10
CA GLU A 73 -10.91 -2.56 -1.79
C GLU A 73 -9.62 -3.17 -2.36
N ALA A 74 -8.75 -2.35 -2.96
CA ALA A 74 -7.43 -2.79 -3.45
C ALA A 74 -6.49 -3.24 -2.32
N VAL A 75 -6.50 -2.56 -1.17
CA VAL A 75 -5.71 -2.97 0.00
C VAL A 75 -6.20 -4.30 0.54
N LEU A 76 -7.51 -4.49 0.69
CA LEU A 76 -8.09 -5.75 1.15
C LEU A 76 -7.74 -6.91 0.21
N GLU A 77 -7.80 -6.70 -1.10
CA GLU A 77 -7.40 -7.72 -2.07
C GLU A 77 -5.89 -8.01 -1.98
N SER A 78 -5.05 -6.97 -1.88
CA SER A 78 -3.61 -7.15 -1.72
C SER A 78 -3.25 -7.89 -0.43
N GLN A 79 -3.90 -7.59 0.70
CA GLN A 79 -3.69 -8.31 1.95
C GLN A 79 -4.01 -9.80 1.83
N LYS A 80 -5.07 -10.17 1.09
CA LYS A 80 -5.41 -11.59 0.86
C LYS A 80 -4.40 -12.32 -0.01
N GLN A 81 -3.84 -11.64 -1.01
CA GLN A 81 -2.98 -12.26 -2.02
C GLN A 81 -1.48 -12.21 -1.66
N ASN A 82 -1.05 -11.21 -0.89
CA ASN A 82 0.36 -10.86 -0.71
C ASN A 82 0.86 -10.91 0.75
N LEU A 83 0.03 -11.34 1.70
CA LEU A 83 0.44 -11.52 3.09
C LEU A 83 0.22 -12.95 3.56
N ASP A 84 1.30 -13.58 4.00
CA ASP A 84 1.25 -14.83 4.74
C ASP A 84 1.21 -14.52 6.25
N LEU A 85 0.00 -14.59 6.83
CA LEU A 85 -0.18 -14.40 8.27
C LEU A 85 0.26 -15.66 9.02
N LEU A 86 1.16 -15.49 9.98
CA LEU A 86 1.72 -16.59 10.76
C LEU A 86 1.07 -16.64 12.14
N GLU A 87 0.73 -17.85 12.60
CA GLU A 87 0.11 -18.07 13.91
C GLU A 87 1.07 -17.79 15.08
N ARG A 88 2.38 -17.90 14.85
CA ARG A 88 3.42 -17.69 15.87
C ARG A 88 4.69 -17.06 15.29
N PRO A 89 5.47 -16.34 16.10
CA PRO A 89 6.74 -15.75 15.66
C PRO A 89 7.75 -16.81 15.18
N LEU A 90 8.54 -16.45 14.17
CA LEU A 90 9.64 -17.28 13.65
C LEU A 90 10.92 -17.00 14.43
N SER A 91 11.71 -18.05 14.72
CA SER A 91 13.01 -17.92 15.39
C SER A 91 14.15 -17.59 14.43
N LYS A 92 14.02 -17.97 13.16
CA LYS A 92 14.98 -17.71 12.09
C LYS A 92 14.24 -17.57 10.77
N VAL A 93 14.59 -16.56 10.00
CA VAL A 93 14.09 -16.31 8.64
C VAL A 93 15.28 -16.17 7.71
N VAL A 94 15.25 -16.85 6.56
CA VAL A 94 16.24 -16.69 5.48
C VAL A 94 15.48 -16.10 4.29
N VAL A 95 15.90 -14.92 3.83
CA VAL A 95 15.27 -14.21 2.71
C VAL A 95 16.26 -14.21 1.55
N TYR A 96 15.82 -14.71 0.39
CA TYR A 96 16.57 -14.66 -0.86
C TYR A 96 16.18 -13.39 -1.62
N LEU A 97 17.17 -12.74 -2.25
CA LEU A 97 16.99 -11.59 -3.13
C LEU A 97 17.34 -12.04 -4.56
N ASP A 98 16.57 -13.01 -5.08
CA ASP A 98 16.68 -13.45 -6.47
C ASP A 98 15.90 -12.49 -7.40
#